data_AF-A0A6P5JY84-F1
#
_entry.id   AF-A0A6P5JY84-F1
#
_cell.length_a   1.000
_cell.length_b   1.000
_cell.length_c   1.000
_cell.angle_alpha   90.00
_cell.angle_beta   90.00
_cell.angle_gamma   90.00
#
_symmetry.space_group_name_H-M   'P 1'
#
loop_
_entity.id
_entity.type
_entity.pdbx_description
1 polymer ?
#
loop_
_entity_poly.entity_id
_entity_poly.type
_entity_poly.pdbx_seq_one_letter_code
_entity_poly.pdbx_strand_id
1 'polypeptide(L)'
;MVTLVIYIRDESNNQILIEKASVRDHWLLLGEGEIHGSQVRVAKLVGPDEEENPKAFEDYKKFVRLTGFNEDKIKIPGQVEACTPEHD
;
A
#
# COMPACT_ATOMS: atom_id res chain seq x y z
N MET A 1 -13.76 -8.64 -12.41
CA MET A 1 -13.13 -7.88 -11.31
C MET A 1 -12.61 -6.59 -11.94
N VAL A 2 -13.19 -5.44 -11.62
CA VAL A 2 -12.77 -4.16 -12.23
C VAL A 2 -11.61 -3.62 -11.40
N THR A 3 -10.39 -3.75 -11.92
CA THR A 3 -9.18 -3.15 -11.36
C THR A 3 -9.25 -1.64 -11.60
N LEU A 4 -9.40 -0.84 -10.55
CA LEU A 4 -9.42 0.62 -10.65
C LEU A 4 -7.98 1.16 -10.56
N VAL A 5 -7.29 1.23 -11.70
CA VAL A 5 -5.94 1.84 -11.72
C VAL A 5 -6.07 3.36 -11.68
N ILE A 6 -5.82 3.98 -10.52
CA ILE A 6 -5.77 5.45 -10.38
C ILE A 6 -4.33 5.92 -10.55
N TYR A 7 -3.95 6.35 -11.75
CA TYR A 7 -2.65 6.99 -11.97
C TYR A 7 -2.64 8.40 -11.38
N ILE A 8 -2.01 8.59 -10.22
CA ILE A 8 -1.70 9.91 -9.68
C ILE A 8 -0.32 10.30 -10.21
N ARG A 9 -0.25 11.06 -11.31
CA ARG A 9 1.00 11.72 -11.73
C ARG A 9 1.17 13.02 -10.95
N ASP A 10 2.12 13.04 -10.04
CA ASP A 10 2.73 14.25 -9.52
C ASP A 10 3.91 14.67 -10.43
N GLU A 11 4.46 15.88 -10.24
CA GLU A 11 5.66 16.35 -10.97
C GLU A 11 6.84 15.38 -10.87
N SER A 12 6.84 14.50 -9.85
CA SER A 12 7.85 13.46 -9.64
C SER A 12 7.64 12.13 -10.41
N ASN A 13 6.71 12.04 -11.38
CA ASN A 13 6.42 10.82 -12.18
C ASN A 13 6.05 9.56 -11.37
N ASN A 14 5.50 9.73 -10.16
CA ASN A 14 5.01 8.61 -9.37
C ASN A 14 3.80 7.95 -10.03
N GLN A 15 3.67 6.63 -9.86
CA GLN A 15 2.54 5.83 -10.31
C GLN A 15 1.99 5.03 -9.14
N ILE A 16 0.67 4.99 -9.00
CA ILE A 16 0.01 4.24 -7.95
C ILE A 16 -1.05 3.34 -8.59
N LEU A 17 -0.97 2.05 -8.32
CA LEU A 17 -2.03 1.08 -8.60
C LEU A 17 -2.82 0.88 -7.31
N ILE A 18 -4.15 0.89 -7.41
CA ILE A 18 -5.07 0.66 -6.29
C ILE A 18 -6.01 -0.49 -6.66
N GLU A 19 -6.00 -1.55 -5.87
CA GLU A 19 -6.93 -2.67 -6.01
C GLU A 19 -7.79 -2.80 -4.76
N LYS A 20 -9.04 -3.24 -4.93
CA LYS A 20 -9.91 -3.55 -3.79
C LYS A 20 -9.54 -4.93 -3.26
N ALA A 21 -9.41 -5.08 -1.95
CA ALA A 21 -9.32 -6.38 -1.31
C ALA A 21 -10.67 -7.12 -1.40
N SER A 22 -10.71 -8.40 -1.02
CA SER A 22 -11.96 -9.18 -0.98
C SER A 22 -12.88 -8.81 0.18
N VAL A 23 -12.40 -7.98 1.12
CA VAL A 23 -13.18 -7.44 2.24
C VAL A 23 -13.50 -5.96 2.00
N ARG A 24 -14.56 -5.47 2.64
CA ARG A 24 -14.98 -4.07 2.51
C ARG A 24 -13.94 -3.14 3.09
N ASP A 25 -13.84 -1.97 2.48
CA ASP A 25 -13.04 -0.84 2.98
C ASP A 25 -11.55 -1.16 3.18
N HIS A 26 -11.03 -2.15 2.44
CA HIS A 26 -9.60 -2.46 2.39
C HIS A 26 -9.09 -2.39 0.95
N TRP A 27 -7.90 -1.83 0.80
CA TRP A 27 -7.26 -1.59 -0.49
C TRP A 27 -5.81 -2.07 -0.50
N LEU A 28 -5.41 -2.61 -1.64
CA LEU A 28 -4.07 -3.04 -1.96
C LEU A 28 -3.44 -1.99 -2.87
N LEU A 29 -2.33 -1.40 -2.46
CA LEU A 29 -1.65 -0.34 -3.20
C LEU A 29 -0.30 -0.85 -3.67
N LEU A 30 0.06 -0.54 -4.92
CA LEU A 30 1.43 -0.61 -5.43
C LEU A 30 1.83 0.77 -5.92
N GLY A 31 2.77 1.39 -5.22
CA GLY A 31 3.41 2.64 -5.63
C GLY A 31 4.75 2.37 -6.30
N GLU A 32 5.01 3.05 -7.40
CA GLU A 32 6.28 3.04 -8.12
C GLU A 32 6.70 4.51 -8.35
N GLY A 33 7.96 4.83 -8.10
CA GLY A 33 8.43 6.20 -8.22
C GLY A 33 9.93 6.32 -8.02
N GLU A 34 10.41 7.55 -7.84
CA GLU A 34 11.82 7.84 -7.62
C GLU A 34 12.02 8.63 -6.33
N ILE A 35 13.02 8.23 -5.53
CA ILE A 35 13.48 8.96 -4.35
C ILE A 35 14.99 9.14 -4.48
N HIS A 36 15.46 10.40 -4.52
CA HIS A 36 16.88 10.76 -4.65
C HIS A 36 17.59 10.05 -5.83
N GLY A 37 16.97 10.02 -7.02
CA GLY A 37 17.54 9.35 -8.20
C GLY A 37 17.47 7.82 -8.16
N SER A 38 16.90 7.23 -7.10
CA SER A 38 16.73 5.78 -6.95
C SER A 38 15.28 5.39 -7.19
N GLN A 39 15.06 4.44 -8.10
CA GLN A 39 13.74 3.86 -8.31
C GLN A 39 13.30 3.07 -7.08
N VAL A 40 12.09 3.36 -6.60
CA VAL A 40 11.48 2.72 -5.43
C VAL A 40 10.13 2.11 -5.82
N ARG A 41 9.83 0.97 -5.20
CA ARG A 41 8.53 0.31 -5.31
C ARG A 41 8.06 -0.04 -3.91
N VAL A 42 6.80 0.25 -3.61
CA VAL A 42 6.18 0.00 -2.29
C VAL A 42 4.83 -0.67 -2.50
N ALA A 43 4.61 -1.80 -1.83
CA ALA A 43 3.28 -2.39 -1.68
C ALA A 43 2.72 -2.04 -0.29
N LYS A 44 1.42 -1.72 -0.22
CA LYS A 44 0.76 -1.40 1.06
C LYS A 44 -0.66 -1.98 1.11
N LEU A 45 -1.02 -2.56 2.25
CA LEU A 45 -2.40 -2.83 2.62
C LEU A 45 -2.92 -1.66 3.45
N VAL A 46 -4.07 -1.10 3.08
CA VAL A 46 -4.73 -0.02 3.79
C VAL A 46 -6.13 -0.48 4.17
N GLY A 47 -6.47 -0.39 5.45
CA GLY A 47 -7.80 -0.66 6.00
C GLY A 47 -8.34 0.55 6.76
N PRO A 48 -9.58 0.49 7.26
CA PRO A 48 -10.22 1.58 7.98
C PRO A 48 -9.81 1.62 9.47
N ASP A 49 -9.43 0.47 10.03
CA ASP A 49 -9.08 0.29 11.43
C ASP A 49 -7.57 0.00 11.58
N GLU A 50 -7.05 0.23 12.78
CA GLU A 50 -5.67 -0.12 13.16
C GLU A 50 -5.48 -1.64 13.31
N GLU A 51 -6.57 -2.38 13.54
CA GLU A 51 -6.56 -3.82 13.71
C GLU A 51 -6.37 -4.55 12.37
N GLU A 52 -5.51 -5.58 12.37
CA GLU A 52 -5.31 -6.40 11.18
C GLU A 52 -6.57 -7.20 10.86
N ASN A 53 -7.02 -7.13 9.61
CA ASN A 53 -8.00 -8.07 9.08
C ASN A 53 -7.29 -9.27 8.42
N PRO A 54 -7.39 -10.49 8.98
CA PRO A 54 -6.63 -11.65 8.48
C PRO A 54 -6.95 -11.98 7.01
N LYS A 55 -8.18 -11.75 6.57
CA LYS A 55 -8.59 -12.02 5.19
C LYS A 55 -8.03 -10.98 4.23
N ALA A 56 -7.97 -9.71 4.64
CA ALA A 56 -7.28 -8.67 3.86
C ALA A 56 -5.78 -8.93 3.77
N PHE A 57 -5.19 -9.45 4.85
CA PHE A 57 -3.77 -9.79 4.89
C PHE A 57 -3.42 -10.98 3.96
N GLU A 58 -4.29 -11.98 3.86
CA GLU A 58 -4.13 -13.07 2.89
C GLU A 58 -4.20 -12.59 1.43
N ASP A 59 -5.11 -11.64 1.13
CA ASP A 59 -5.16 -11.01 -0.18
C ASP A 59 -3.88 -10.20 -0.45
N TYR A 60 -3.36 -9.51 0.56
CA TYR A 60 -2.10 -8.78 0.47
C TYR A 60 -0.90 -9.69 0.21
N LYS A 61 -0.78 -10.84 0.88
CA LYS A 61 0.29 -11.82 0.60
C LYS A 61 0.27 -12.30 -0.85
N LYS A 62 -0.92 -12.58 -1.39
CA LYS A 62 -1.08 -12.93 -2.81
C LYS A 62 -0.63 -11.79 -3.72
N PHE A 63 -1.03 -10.56 -3.40
CA PHE A 63 -0.65 -9.36 -4.14
C PHE A 63 0.86 -9.10 -4.14
N VAL A 64 1.51 -9.20 -2.98
CA VAL A 64 2.97 -9.08 -2.80
C VAL A 64 3.71 -10.10 -3.66
N ARG A 65 3.26 -11.36 -3.67
CA ARG A 65 3.83 -12.42 -4.51
C ARG A 65 3.67 -12.12 -6.01
N LEU A 66 2.50 -11.64 -6.43
CA LEU A 66 2.21 -11.31 -7.84
C LEU A 66 3.00 -10.10 -8.35
N THR A 67 3.32 -9.15 -7.46
CA THR A 67 4.04 -7.91 -7.80
C THR A 67 5.56 -8.04 -7.68
N GLY A 68 6.05 -9.24 -7.31
CA GLY A 68 7.47 -9.60 -7.26
C GLY A 68 8.18 -9.22 -5.97
N PHE A 69 7.44 -8.88 -4.91
CA PHE A 69 8.02 -8.62 -3.59
C PHE A 69 8.24 -9.92 -2.81
N ASN A 70 9.18 -9.88 -1.86
CA ASN A 70 9.39 -10.98 -0.93
C ASN A 70 8.41 -10.87 0.25
N GLU A 71 7.53 -11.86 0.40
CA GLU A 71 6.57 -11.97 1.50
C GLU A 71 7.22 -11.98 2.89
N ASP A 72 8.40 -12.58 3.03
CA ASP A 72 9.14 -12.63 4.31
C ASP A 72 9.61 -11.24 4.78
N LYS A 73 9.61 -10.26 3.86
CA LYS A 73 10.00 -8.88 4.16
C LYS A 73 8.81 -7.98 4.50
N ILE A 74 7.59 -8.51 4.56
CA ILE A 74 6.42 -7.74 5.00
C ILE A 74 6.67 -7.24 6.43
N LYS A 75 6.43 -5.95 6.63
CA LYS A 75 6.49 -5.30 7.95
C LYS A 75 5.09 -4.80 8.28
N ILE A 76 4.60 -5.22 9.44
CA ILE A 76 3.36 -4.69 10.02
C ILE A 76 3.79 -3.57 10.96
N PRO A 77 3.50 -2.29 10.62
CA PRO A 77 3.81 -1.20 11.52
C PRO A 77 2.89 -1.32 12.75
N GLY A 78 3.46 -1.24 13.96
CA GLY A 78 2.67 -0.94 15.14
C GLY A 78 2.29 0.53 15.10
N GLN A 79 1.00 0.85 15.00
CA GLN A 79 0.54 2.23 15.07
C GLN A 79 0.79 2.74 16.50
N VAL A 80 1.80 3.60 16.64
CA VAL A 80 2.17 4.28 17.88
C VAL A 80 1.84 5.75 17.70
N GLU A 81 0.61 6.10 18.07
CA GLU A 81 0.03 7.44 18.09
C GLU A 81 -0.16 8.09 16.69
N ALA A 82 -1.20 8.93 16.58
CA ALA A 82 -1.40 9.74 15.40
C ALA A 82 -0.28 10.80 15.32
N CYS A 83 0.43 10.88 14.21
CA CYS A 83 1.31 12.04 13.94
C CYS A 83 0.44 13.30 13.90
N THR A 84 0.43 14.06 15.00
CA THR A 84 -0.12 15.41 15.00
C THR A 84 0.87 16.32 14.29
N PRO A 85 0.46 17.02 13.21
CA PRO A 85 1.33 18.03 12.62
C PRO A 85 1.69 19.07 13.68
N GLU A 86 2.95 19.51 13.69
CA GLU A 86 3.36 20.61 14.56
C GLU A 86 2.49 21.83 14.22
N HIS A 87 1.88 22.40 15.26
CA HIS A 87 1.06 23.59 15.13
C HIS A 87 2.01 24.80 15.06
N ASP A 88 2.00 25.52 13.93
CA ASP A 88 2.59 26.88 13.87
C ASP A 88 1.84 27.84 14.81
#